data_AF-A0A3R8P5J0-F1
#
_entry.id   AF-A0A3R8P5J0-F1
#
_cell.length_a   1.000
_cell.length_b   1.000
_cell.length_c   1.000
_cell.angle_alpha   90.00
_cell.angle_beta   90.00
_cell.angle_gamma   90.00
#
_symmetry.space_group_name_H-M   'P 1'
#
loop_
_entity.id
_entity.type
_entity.pdbx_description
1 polymer ?
#
loop_
_entity_poly.entity_id
_entity_poly.type
_entity_poly.pdbx_seq_one_letter_code
_entity_poly.pdbx_strand_id
1 'polypeptide(L)'
;MIDHNDSATSWGRAVRARALILNDGAPRGAARGVFRRAPRPGCDEESDHVLKAGGGSGAEPGSTRLPLRVADRFFLAAHAGEARLSPRIGSDLLALGCAGGLLAELIVEQEIAVTPDVRPSGNGRCPDFLSWTVLREIRREAGHELRTWLARLAGTAVEKVRCRLVLVDVLREVPVSGGLRGGSAAAWRVADTQCGNATAALEELFTAADSASGSGIITVPERLAEITSALLVRETGVLRHLALSKQAQRQGEFRLSSWESLLPGALRSLVAEIATACGVSGTPSRR
;
A
#
# COMPACT_ATOMS: atom_id res chain seq x y z
N MET A 1 -30.18 -1.54 -22.88
CA MET A 1 -29.17 -0.46 -22.93
C MET A 1 -29.35 0.34 -21.66
N ILE A 2 -28.67 -0.07 -20.59
CA ILE A 2 -28.80 0.51 -19.25
C ILE A 2 -27.39 0.99 -18.88
N ASP A 3 -27.27 2.29 -18.63
CA ASP A 3 -26.02 2.94 -18.25
C ASP A 3 -25.51 2.42 -16.90
N HIS A 4 -24.22 2.10 -16.83
CA HIS A 4 -23.47 1.73 -15.64
C HIS A 4 -22.26 2.65 -15.49
N ASN A 5 -22.47 3.93 -15.18
CA ASN A 5 -21.35 4.87 -15.02
C ASN A 5 -21.44 5.87 -13.84
N ASP A 6 -22.35 5.68 -12.88
CA ASP A 6 -22.53 6.62 -11.75
C ASP A 6 -21.75 6.29 -10.47
N SER A 7 -21.01 5.17 -10.42
CA SER A 7 -20.29 4.76 -9.21
C SER A 7 -18.95 5.48 -8.99
N ALA A 8 -18.30 5.97 -10.05
CA ALA A 8 -16.97 6.58 -9.99
C ALA A 8 -16.96 7.99 -9.38
N THR A 9 -17.98 8.81 -9.61
CA THR A 9 -18.08 10.17 -9.03
C THR A 9 -18.63 10.18 -7.60
N SER A 10 -19.25 9.08 -7.13
CA SER A 10 -19.76 8.96 -5.77
C SER A 10 -18.65 8.83 -4.72
N TRP A 11 -17.56 8.13 -5.04
CA TRP A 11 -16.46 7.90 -4.09
C TRP A 11 -15.64 9.15 -3.80
N GLY A 12 -15.24 9.89 -4.84
CA GLY A 12 -14.52 11.17 -4.66
C GLY A 12 -15.32 12.23 -3.89
N ARG A 13 -16.66 12.24 -4.04
CA ARG A 13 -17.55 13.12 -3.28
C ARG A 13 -17.76 12.66 -1.83
N ALA A 14 -17.90 11.35 -1.60
CA ALA A 14 -18.08 10.79 -0.25
C ALA A 14 -16.82 10.96 0.63
N VAL A 15 -15.63 10.89 0.03
CA VAL A 15 -14.36 11.16 0.74
C VAL A 15 -14.22 12.64 1.11
N ARG A 16 -14.61 13.57 0.22
CA ARG A 16 -14.66 15.01 0.54
C ARG A 16 -15.66 15.34 1.65
N ALA A 17 -16.81 14.68 1.68
CA ALA A 17 -17.83 14.91 2.71
C ALA A 17 -17.39 14.44 4.11
N ARG A 18 -16.53 13.42 4.21
CA ARG A 18 -16.10 12.87 5.51
C ARG A 18 -14.86 13.57 6.10
N ALA A 19 -14.04 14.22 5.27
CA ALA A 19 -12.93 15.07 5.73
C ALA A 19 -13.41 16.38 6.39
N LEU A 20 -14.63 16.85 6.06
CA LEU A 20 -15.23 18.04 6.66
C LEU A 20 -15.92 17.78 8.02
N ILE A 21 -16.25 16.53 8.35
CA ILE A 21 -16.99 16.20 9.59
C ILE A 21 -16.04 15.97 10.79
N LEU A 22 -14.74 15.77 10.55
CA LEU A 22 -13.77 15.52 11.62
C LEU A 22 -13.16 16.78 12.26
N ASN A 23 -13.62 17.99 11.89
CA ASN A 23 -13.00 19.24 12.34
C ASN A 23 -13.94 20.23 13.04
N ASP A 24 -15.14 19.81 13.46
CA ASP A 24 -16.07 20.70 14.18
C ASP A 24 -16.67 20.03 15.42
N GLY A 25 -16.40 20.63 16.59
CA GLY A 25 -17.23 20.49 17.80
C GLY A 25 -16.74 19.53 18.89
N ALA A 26 -15.85 19.99 19.76
CA ALA A 26 -15.75 19.46 21.13
C ALA A 26 -16.68 20.26 22.07
N PRO A 27 -17.68 19.65 22.76
CA PRO A 27 -18.46 20.34 23.76
C PRO A 27 -17.79 20.29 25.14
N ARG A 28 -17.80 21.44 25.81
CA ARG A 28 -17.48 21.63 27.23
C ARG A 28 -18.64 21.13 28.12
N GLY A 29 -18.31 20.49 29.24
CA GLY A 29 -19.19 20.22 30.38
C GLY A 29 -18.51 19.30 31.39
N ALA A 30 -17.88 19.83 32.44
CA ALA A 30 -18.45 20.03 33.79
C ALA A 30 -18.79 18.73 34.54
N ALA A 31 -17.90 18.31 35.46
CA ALA A 31 -18.27 17.51 36.62
C ALA A 31 -17.36 17.83 37.81
N ARG A 32 -17.96 18.43 38.84
CA ARG A 32 -17.44 18.58 40.19
C ARG A 32 -17.44 17.20 40.88
N GLY A 33 -16.39 16.89 41.62
CA GLY A 33 -16.32 15.70 42.48
C GLY A 33 -15.27 15.89 43.57
N VAL A 34 -15.72 16.37 44.72
CA VAL A 34 -15.00 16.52 45.99
C VAL A 34 -14.59 15.14 46.53
N PHE A 35 -13.33 14.91 46.94
CA PHE A 35 -13.05 14.00 48.07
C PHE A 35 -11.64 14.20 48.71
N ARG A 36 -11.71 14.72 49.95
CA ARG A 36 -10.89 14.61 51.18
C ARG A 36 -9.38 14.30 51.17
N ARG A 37 -8.70 15.04 52.06
CA ARG A 37 -7.28 14.96 52.49
C ARG A 37 -7.03 13.93 53.63
N ALA A 38 -5.84 13.29 53.54
CA ALA A 38 -4.81 12.99 54.57
C ALA A 38 -5.12 11.90 55.65
N PRO A 39 -4.11 11.18 56.24
CA PRO A 39 -2.76 11.65 56.63
C PRO A 39 -1.53 10.75 56.33
N ARG A 40 -0.33 11.35 56.49
CA ARG A 40 1.02 10.72 56.51
C ARG A 40 1.25 9.98 57.85
N PRO A 41 2.22 9.05 57.93
CA PRO A 41 3.52 9.41 58.55
C PRO A 41 4.74 8.67 57.97
N GLY A 42 5.95 9.15 58.31
CA GLY A 42 7.22 8.40 58.16
C GLY A 42 8.29 9.15 57.38
N CYS A 43 9.05 9.99 58.06
CA CYS A 43 10.41 10.37 57.66
C CYS A 43 11.33 9.22 58.06
N ASP A 44 12.27 8.82 57.20
CA ASP A 44 13.63 8.38 57.56
C ASP A 44 14.50 8.30 56.29
N GLU A 45 15.69 8.91 56.40
CA GLU A 45 17.01 8.58 55.80
C GLU A 45 17.11 8.45 54.27
N GLU A 46 17.63 9.46 53.56
CA GLU A 46 19.06 9.72 53.31
C GLU A 46 19.79 8.57 52.59
N SER A 47 19.96 8.73 51.27
CA SER A 47 21.03 8.10 50.50
C SER A 47 21.25 8.86 49.20
N ASP A 48 22.35 9.61 49.18
CA ASP A 48 22.96 10.21 48.00
C ASP A 48 23.33 9.13 47.00
N HIS A 49 22.60 9.08 45.88
CA HIS A 49 23.05 8.43 44.67
C HIS A 49 23.12 9.43 43.53
N VAL A 50 24.37 9.80 43.22
CA VAL A 50 24.81 10.48 42.01
C VAL A 50 24.31 9.70 40.79
N LEU A 51 23.19 10.13 40.23
CA LEU A 51 22.74 9.69 38.91
C LEU A 51 23.46 10.52 37.85
N LYS A 52 24.53 9.89 37.35
CA LYS A 52 25.23 10.19 36.11
C LYS A 52 24.21 10.50 35.01
N ALA A 53 24.21 11.74 34.52
CA ALA A 53 23.48 12.15 33.34
C ALA A 53 23.99 11.34 32.13
N GLY A 54 23.37 10.19 31.87
CA GLY A 54 23.45 9.52 30.59
C GLY A 54 22.67 10.35 29.59
N GLY A 55 23.37 10.89 28.59
CA GLY A 55 22.75 11.49 27.41
C GLY A 55 21.92 10.44 26.69
N GLY A 56 20.67 10.29 27.10
CA GLY A 56 19.64 9.63 26.34
C GLY A 56 19.36 10.51 25.14
N SER A 57 20.00 10.17 24.02
CA SER A 57 19.58 10.59 22.68
C SER A 57 18.07 10.53 22.62
N GLY A 58 17.43 11.69 22.49
CA GLY A 58 15.99 11.81 22.30
C GLY A 58 15.61 11.03 21.06
N ALA A 59 15.15 9.80 21.26
CA ALA A 59 14.31 9.13 20.29
C ALA A 59 12.99 9.91 20.29
N GLU A 60 12.93 10.92 19.43
CA GLU A 60 11.67 11.47 18.94
C GLU A 60 10.73 10.28 18.67
N PRO A 61 9.50 10.26 19.22
CA PRO A 61 8.55 9.19 18.95
C PRO A 61 8.39 9.11 17.44
N GLY A 62 8.92 8.03 16.87
CA GLY A 62 9.02 7.82 15.44
C GLY A 62 7.68 8.10 14.78
N SER A 63 7.72 8.99 13.79
CA SER A 63 6.64 9.31 12.86
C SER A 63 5.61 8.18 12.79
N THR A 64 4.41 8.39 13.33
CA THR A 64 3.28 7.44 13.37
C THR A 64 2.67 7.25 11.98
N ARG A 65 3.54 7.02 10.98
CA ARG A 65 3.15 6.84 9.60
C ARG A 65 2.68 5.43 9.39
N LEU A 66 1.55 5.32 8.72
CA LEU A 66 1.07 4.04 8.23
C LEU A 66 2.07 3.54 7.19
N PRO A 67 2.59 2.30 7.33
CA PRO A 67 3.48 1.74 6.34
C PRO A 67 2.75 1.63 5.01
N LEU A 68 3.44 1.96 3.92
CA LEU A 68 2.90 1.72 2.58
C LEU A 68 2.52 0.25 2.44
N ARG A 69 1.51 -0.04 1.63
CA ARG A 69 1.05 -1.41 1.36
C ARG A 69 1.52 -1.89 -0.02
N VAL A 70 1.18 -3.13 -0.40
CA VAL A 70 1.67 -3.74 -1.64
C VAL A 70 1.22 -2.93 -2.86
N ALA A 71 -0.07 -2.59 -2.91
CA ALA A 71 -0.64 -1.83 -4.01
C ALA A 71 -0.11 -0.39 -4.05
N ASP A 72 0.20 0.20 -2.89
CA ASP A 72 0.79 1.54 -2.78
C ASP A 72 2.21 1.56 -3.36
N ARG A 73 3.06 0.62 -2.93
CA ARG A 73 4.44 0.48 -3.44
C ARG A 73 4.44 0.26 -4.94
N PHE A 74 3.57 -0.63 -5.43
CA PHE A 74 3.41 -0.87 -6.86
C PHE A 74 2.98 0.40 -7.60
N PHE A 75 1.94 1.09 -7.12
CA PHE A 75 1.42 2.30 -7.74
C PHE A 75 2.49 3.38 -7.82
N LEU A 76 3.23 3.62 -6.73
CA LEU A 76 4.30 4.62 -6.69
C LEU A 76 5.46 4.25 -7.63
N ALA A 77 5.85 2.97 -7.68
CA ALA A 77 6.86 2.49 -8.63
C ALA A 77 6.43 2.71 -10.09
N ALA A 78 5.16 2.43 -10.41
CA ALA A 78 4.61 2.62 -11.76
C ALA A 78 4.63 4.09 -12.22
N HIS A 79 4.72 5.05 -11.31
CA HIS A 79 4.77 6.49 -11.57
C HIS A 79 6.12 7.15 -11.22
N ALA A 80 7.17 6.36 -10.95
CA ALA A 80 8.43 6.88 -10.43
C ALA A 80 9.15 7.82 -11.43
N GLY A 81 9.95 8.76 -10.91
CA GLY A 81 10.87 9.58 -11.72
C GLY A 81 10.25 10.81 -12.40
N GLU A 82 9.01 11.18 -12.10
CA GLU A 82 8.40 12.44 -12.55
C GLU A 82 7.85 13.25 -11.36
N ALA A 83 7.89 14.58 -11.49
CA ALA A 83 7.32 15.48 -10.48
C ALA A 83 5.79 15.44 -10.43
N ARG A 84 5.15 14.97 -11.51
CA ARG A 84 3.71 14.72 -11.61
C ARG A 84 3.51 13.23 -11.90
N LEU A 85 2.46 12.65 -11.33
CA LEU A 85 2.14 11.25 -11.56
C LEU A 85 1.67 11.05 -13.00
N SER A 86 2.52 10.39 -13.79
CA SER A 86 2.18 9.80 -15.07
C SER A 86 2.67 8.34 -15.06
N PRO A 87 1.79 7.34 -15.27
CA PRO A 87 2.22 5.95 -15.25
C PRO A 87 3.14 5.66 -16.43
N ARG A 88 4.19 4.88 -16.20
CA ARG A 88 5.16 4.48 -17.24
C ARG A 88 4.78 3.22 -18.01
N ILE A 89 3.64 2.64 -17.65
CA ILE A 89 3.07 1.42 -18.25
C ILE A 89 1.65 1.69 -18.74
N GLY A 90 1.12 0.79 -19.58
CA GLY A 90 -0.26 0.88 -20.05
C GLY A 90 -1.28 0.87 -18.90
N SER A 91 -2.42 1.54 -19.10
CA SER A 91 -3.49 1.66 -18.09
C SER A 91 -3.98 0.31 -17.58
N ASP A 92 -4.05 -0.69 -18.46
CA ASP A 92 -4.56 -2.02 -18.13
C ASP A 92 -3.59 -2.78 -17.24
N LEU A 93 -2.28 -2.62 -17.47
CA LEU A 93 -1.22 -3.20 -16.63
C LEU A 93 -1.14 -2.49 -15.28
N LEU A 94 -1.35 -1.17 -15.24
CA LEU A 94 -1.44 -0.42 -13.98
C LEU A 94 -2.64 -0.89 -13.17
N ALA A 95 -3.80 -1.01 -13.81
CA ALA A 95 -5.03 -1.48 -13.17
C ALA A 95 -4.89 -2.92 -12.64
N LEU A 96 -4.31 -3.81 -13.45
CA LEU A 96 -4.05 -5.19 -13.07
C LEU A 96 -3.06 -5.29 -11.90
N GLY A 97 -1.95 -4.55 -11.93
CA GLY A 97 -0.98 -4.56 -10.85
C GLY A 97 -1.52 -3.97 -9.54
N CYS A 98 -2.35 -2.91 -9.61
CA CYS A 98 -3.05 -2.38 -8.43
C CYS A 98 -4.06 -3.40 -7.88
N ALA A 99 -4.84 -4.06 -8.74
CA ALA A 99 -5.76 -5.12 -8.33
C ALA A 99 -5.03 -6.29 -7.67
N GLY A 100 -3.91 -6.71 -8.25
CA GLY A 100 -3.00 -7.71 -7.69
C GLY A 100 -2.47 -7.29 -6.32
N GLY A 101 -2.01 -6.06 -6.18
CA GLY A 101 -1.55 -5.52 -4.91
C GLY A 101 -2.62 -5.55 -3.82
N LEU A 102 -3.86 -5.21 -4.14
CA LEU A 102 -4.98 -5.23 -3.17
C LEU A 102 -5.31 -6.66 -2.71
N LEU A 103 -5.28 -7.64 -3.62
CA LEU A 103 -5.44 -9.05 -3.25
C LEU A 103 -4.25 -9.57 -2.43
N ALA A 104 -3.02 -9.18 -2.80
CA ALA A 104 -1.81 -9.54 -2.08
C ALA A 104 -1.85 -9.04 -0.62
N GLU A 105 -2.33 -7.82 -0.38
CA GLU A 105 -2.52 -7.27 0.96
C GLU A 105 -3.43 -8.17 1.81
N LEU A 106 -4.56 -8.63 1.27
CA LEU A 106 -5.47 -9.53 1.99
C LEU A 106 -4.88 -10.93 2.21
N ILE A 107 -4.08 -11.44 1.28
CA ILE A 107 -3.39 -12.74 1.44
C ILE A 107 -2.30 -12.64 2.53
N VAL A 108 -1.51 -11.57 2.53
CA VAL A 108 -0.46 -11.31 3.53
C VAL A 108 -1.06 -11.23 4.93
N GLU A 109 -2.21 -10.58 5.07
CA GLU A 109 -2.95 -10.44 6.33
C GLU A 109 -3.83 -11.68 6.65
N GLN A 110 -3.77 -12.72 5.81
CA GLN A 110 -4.50 -14.00 5.97
C GLN A 110 -6.04 -13.82 6.01
N GLU A 111 -6.54 -12.73 5.46
CA GLU A 111 -7.97 -12.43 5.39
C GLU A 111 -8.66 -13.16 4.24
N ILE A 112 -7.89 -13.58 3.24
CA ILE A 112 -8.34 -14.48 2.16
C ILE A 112 -7.37 -15.64 1.95
N ALA A 113 -7.92 -16.79 1.58
CA ALA A 113 -7.19 -17.94 1.08
C ALA A 113 -7.49 -18.15 -0.42
N VAL A 114 -6.57 -18.79 -1.14
CA VAL A 114 -6.69 -19.08 -2.57
C VAL A 114 -6.58 -20.59 -2.77
N THR A 115 -7.72 -21.27 -2.87
CA THR A 115 -7.81 -22.73 -3.08
C THR A 115 -9.20 -23.17 -3.59
N PRO A 116 -9.33 -23.64 -4.84
CA PRO A 116 -8.84 -23.03 -6.09
C PRO A 116 -9.41 -21.61 -6.33
N ASP A 117 -10.50 -21.30 -5.64
CA ASP A 117 -11.15 -19.99 -5.67
C ASP A 117 -10.60 -19.10 -4.56
N VAL A 118 -10.84 -17.79 -4.70
CA VAL A 118 -10.59 -16.84 -3.61
C VAL A 118 -11.72 -16.93 -2.59
N ARG A 119 -11.36 -17.22 -1.34
CA ARG A 119 -12.32 -17.39 -0.24
C ARG A 119 -11.91 -16.53 0.96
N PRO A 120 -12.85 -15.83 1.62
CA PRO A 120 -12.59 -15.22 2.91
C PRO A 120 -12.13 -16.28 3.91
N SER A 121 -11.03 -16.04 4.61
CA SER A 121 -10.46 -16.95 5.62
C SER A 121 -10.28 -16.31 6.99
N GLY A 122 -10.12 -14.98 7.05
CA GLY A 122 -9.82 -14.27 8.29
C GLY A 122 -11.04 -13.72 9.03
N ASN A 123 -10.76 -13.16 10.21
CA ASN A 123 -11.75 -12.60 11.12
C ASN A 123 -12.16 -11.17 10.77
N GLY A 124 -11.70 -10.62 9.65
CA GLY A 124 -11.94 -9.23 9.24
C GLY A 124 -11.01 -8.23 9.93
N ARG A 125 -9.81 -8.65 10.35
CA ARG A 125 -8.77 -7.77 10.94
C ARG A 125 -7.98 -7.08 9.83
N CYS A 126 -8.69 -6.37 8.97
CA CYS A 126 -8.05 -5.65 7.88
C CYS A 126 -7.18 -4.51 8.40
N PRO A 127 -6.01 -4.27 7.79
CA PRO A 127 -5.07 -3.26 8.25
C PRO A 127 -5.56 -1.82 8.03
N ASP A 128 -6.43 -1.63 7.04
CA ASP A 128 -6.99 -0.34 6.70
C ASP A 128 -8.42 -0.47 6.12
N PHE A 129 -9.07 0.68 5.93
CA PHE A 129 -10.44 0.75 5.41
C PHE A 129 -10.56 0.23 3.96
N LEU A 130 -9.52 0.39 3.13
CA LEU A 130 -9.56 -0.05 1.75
C LEU A 130 -9.52 -1.59 1.68
N SER A 131 -8.61 -2.21 2.44
CA SER A 131 -8.51 -3.65 2.61
C SER A 131 -9.83 -4.24 3.09
N TRP A 132 -10.46 -3.60 4.09
CA TRP A 132 -11.79 -4.00 4.57
C TRP A 132 -12.86 -3.90 3.49
N THR A 133 -12.83 -2.84 2.67
CA THR A 133 -13.77 -2.65 1.56
C THR A 133 -13.62 -3.76 0.52
N VAL A 134 -12.39 -4.08 0.12
CA VAL A 134 -12.11 -5.17 -0.84
C VAL A 134 -12.54 -6.52 -0.25
N LEU A 135 -12.22 -6.80 1.03
CA LEU A 135 -12.68 -8.02 1.70
C LEU A 135 -14.21 -8.11 1.73
N ARG A 136 -14.91 -6.99 1.92
CA ARG A 136 -16.38 -6.95 1.89
C ARG A 136 -16.93 -7.27 0.50
N GLU A 137 -16.30 -6.79 -0.57
CA GLU A 137 -16.66 -7.17 -1.95
C GLU A 137 -16.50 -8.69 -2.14
N ILE A 138 -15.38 -9.26 -1.69
CA ILE A 138 -15.11 -10.71 -1.74
C ILE A 138 -16.15 -11.51 -0.95
N ARG A 139 -16.52 -11.06 0.25
CA ARG A 139 -17.54 -11.72 1.07
C ARG A 139 -18.94 -11.69 0.44
N ARG A 140 -19.26 -10.66 -0.35
CA ARG A 140 -20.55 -10.55 -1.02
C ARG A 140 -20.66 -11.47 -2.23
N GLU A 141 -19.55 -11.72 -2.92
CA GLU A 141 -19.53 -12.48 -4.18
C GLU A 141 -18.43 -13.54 -4.16
N ALA A 142 -18.50 -14.45 -3.18
CA ALA A 142 -17.49 -15.50 -2.99
C ALA A 142 -17.51 -16.58 -4.08
N GLY A 143 -16.42 -17.35 -4.19
CA GLY A 143 -16.34 -18.52 -5.08
C GLY A 143 -15.85 -18.22 -6.50
N HIS A 144 -15.38 -17.00 -6.77
CA HIS A 144 -14.68 -16.70 -8.01
C HIS A 144 -13.19 -17.08 -7.94
N GLU A 145 -12.67 -17.58 -9.04
CA GLU A 145 -11.23 -17.78 -9.25
C GLU A 145 -10.46 -16.46 -9.27
N LEU A 146 -9.14 -16.56 -9.10
CA LEU A 146 -8.25 -15.42 -8.96
C LEU A 146 -8.29 -14.48 -10.18
N ARG A 147 -8.31 -15.06 -11.39
CA ARG A 147 -8.40 -14.34 -12.66
C ARG A 147 -9.64 -13.44 -12.73
N THR A 148 -10.78 -13.99 -12.33
CA THR A 148 -12.05 -13.26 -12.31
C THR A 148 -11.98 -12.10 -11.31
N TRP A 149 -11.40 -12.31 -10.12
CA TRP A 149 -11.20 -11.24 -9.15
C TRP A 149 -10.28 -10.14 -9.64
N LEU A 150 -9.16 -10.48 -10.26
CA LEU A 150 -8.24 -9.50 -10.87
C LEU A 150 -8.95 -8.63 -11.90
N ALA A 151 -9.70 -9.25 -12.82
CA ALA A 151 -10.46 -8.52 -13.85
C ALA A 151 -11.51 -7.59 -13.24
N ARG A 152 -12.25 -8.05 -12.22
CA ARG A 152 -13.27 -7.26 -11.54
C ARG A 152 -12.68 -6.07 -10.77
N LEU A 153 -11.60 -6.30 -10.03
CA LEU A 153 -10.95 -5.25 -9.23
C LEU A 153 -10.22 -4.22 -10.10
N ALA A 154 -9.65 -4.64 -11.24
CA ALA A 154 -8.92 -3.75 -12.15
C ALA A 154 -9.73 -2.50 -12.54
N GLY A 155 -11.05 -2.64 -12.72
CA GLY A 155 -11.94 -1.52 -13.06
C GLY A 155 -11.98 -0.38 -12.02
N THR A 156 -11.57 -0.62 -10.77
CA THR A 156 -11.60 0.40 -9.70
C THR A 156 -10.32 0.50 -8.88
N ALA A 157 -9.36 -0.42 -9.05
CA ALA A 157 -8.19 -0.55 -8.19
C ALA A 157 -7.30 0.70 -8.19
N VAL A 158 -7.04 1.29 -9.36
CA VAL A 158 -6.18 2.49 -9.48
C VAL A 158 -6.76 3.65 -8.67
N GLU A 159 -8.08 3.88 -8.78
CA GLU A 159 -8.73 4.96 -8.05
C GLU A 159 -8.77 4.72 -6.55
N LYS A 160 -9.06 3.49 -6.14
CA LYS A 160 -9.06 3.07 -4.73
C LYS A 160 -7.70 3.29 -4.08
N VAL A 161 -6.61 2.84 -4.73
CA VAL A 161 -5.23 3.00 -4.25
C VAL A 161 -4.85 4.49 -4.21
N ARG A 162 -5.15 5.24 -5.26
CA ARG A 162 -4.91 6.69 -5.30
C ARG A 162 -5.63 7.41 -4.14
N CYS A 163 -6.91 7.12 -3.92
CA CYS A 163 -7.67 7.68 -2.81
C CYS A 163 -7.03 7.36 -1.46
N ARG A 164 -6.58 6.11 -1.23
CA ARG A 164 -5.87 5.74 0.00
C ARG A 164 -4.60 6.57 0.17
N LEU A 165 -3.78 6.71 -0.87
CA LEU A 165 -2.54 7.49 -0.81
C LEU A 165 -2.75 8.99 -0.57
N VAL A 166 -3.89 9.54 -1.00
CA VAL A 166 -4.29 10.92 -0.65
C VAL A 166 -4.71 11.01 0.81
N LEU A 167 -5.48 10.05 1.30
CA LEU A 167 -5.93 10.01 2.70
C LEU A 167 -4.78 9.87 3.71
N VAL A 168 -3.67 9.25 3.31
CA VAL A 168 -2.47 9.11 4.16
C VAL A 168 -1.39 10.15 3.84
N ASP A 169 -1.76 11.25 3.17
CA ASP A 169 -0.90 12.39 2.83
C ASP A 169 0.34 12.06 1.99
N VAL A 170 0.37 10.89 1.32
CA VAL A 170 1.45 10.52 0.39
C VAL A 170 1.30 11.27 -0.94
N LEU A 171 0.06 11.43 -1.41
CA LEU A 171 -0.27 12.16 -2.63
C LEU A 171 -1.05 13.44 -2.35
N ARG A 172 -0.84 14.45 -3.19
CA ARG A 172 -1.66 15.67 -3.22
C ARG A 172 -2.13 15.98 -4.62
N GLU A 173 -3.36 16.46 -4.69
CA GLU A 173 -3.93 17.04 -5.89
C GLU A 173 -3.21 18.37 -6.19
N VAL A 174 -2.83 18.58 -7.44
CA VAL A 174 -2.30 19.86 -7.92
C VAL A 174 -3.14 20.38 -9.07
N PRO A 175 -3.52 21.66 -9.02
CA PRO A 175 -4.24 22.27 -10.14
C PRO A 175 -3.31 22.29 -11.36
N VAL A 176 -3.86 21.87 -12.50
CA VAL A 176 -3.26 22.09 -13.81
C VAL A 176 -4.21 22.96 -14.63
N SER A 177 -3.66 24.00 -15.25
CA SER A 177 -4.41 24.78 -16.23
C SER A 177 -4.82 23.86 -17.38
N GLY A 178 -6.12 23.70 -17.63
CA GLY A 178 -6.67 22.88 -18.73
C GLY A 178 -6.48 23.51 -20.11
N GLY A 179 -5.38 24.23 -20.30
CA GLY A 179 -5.01 24.90 -21.54
C GLY A 179 -6.02 25.97 -22.00
N LEU A 180 -5.98 26.25 -23.31
CA LEU A 180 -6.76 27.29 -23.99
C LEU A 180 -8.29 27.14 -23.87
N ARG A 181 -8.81 25.97 -23.44
CA ARG A 181 -10.24 25.74 -23.25
C ARG A 181 -10.75 26.00 -21.83
N GLY A 182 -9.89 26.48 -20.92
CA GLY A 182 -10.32 27.00 -19.62
C GLY A 182 -10.85 25.95 -18.63
N GLY A 183 -10.54 24.67 -18.82
CA GLY A 183 -10.89 23.62 -17.85
C GLY A 183 -9.97 23.64 -16.63
N SER A 184 -10.49 23.36 -15.44
CA SER A 184 -9.65 22.94 -14.31
C SER A 184 -9.42 21.44 -14.46
N ALA A 185 -8.17 21.04 -14.70
CA ALA A 185 -7.77 19.64 -14.61
C ALA A 185 -6.98 19.46 -13.31
N ALA A 186 -7.04 18.25 -12.78
CA ALA A 186 -6.28 17.86 -11.60
C ALA A 186 -5.17 16.89 -12.02
N ALA A 187 -3.94 17.22 -11.66
CA ALA A 187 -2.83 16.29 -11.69
C ALA A 187 -2.51 15.88 -10.24
N TRP A 188 -1.74 14.82 -10.08
CA TRP A 188 -1.33 14.34 -8.76
C TRP A 188 0.18 14.43 -8.68
N ARG A 189 0.70 14.68 -7.48
CA ARG A 189 2.14 14.61 -7.18
C ARG A 189 2.36 13.97 -5.82
N VAL A 190 3.53 13.37 -5.64
CA VAL A 190 3.97 12.95 -4.31
C VAL A 190 4.13 14.20 -3.44
N ALA A 191 3.40 14.21 -2.33
CA ALA A 191 3.42 15.28 -1.34
C ALA A 191 4.48 15.02 -0.28
N ASP A 192 4.57 13.76 0.08
CA ASP A 192 5.41 13.29 1.16
C ASP A 192 6.86 13.14 0.72
N THR A 193 7.72 14.03 1.23
CA THR A 193 9.16 13.99 0.96
C THR A 193 9.88 12.87 1.69
N GLN A 194 9.27 12.26 2.72
CA GLN A 194 9.83 11.09 3.40
C GLN A 194 9.28 9.77 2.86
N CYS A 195 8.25 9.82 1.99
CA CYS A 195 7.92 8.68 1.13
C CYS A 195 9.12 8.53 0.18
N GLY A 196 10.01 7.60 0.51
CA GLY A 196 11.23 7.35 -0.24
C GLY A 196 10.94 7.16 -1.73
N ASN A 197 11.92 7.47 -2.56
CA ASN A 197 11.82 7.20 -3.98
C ASN A 197 11.62 5.68 -4.18
N ALA A 198 10.52 5.28 -4.82
CA ALA A 198 10.21 3.87 -5.09
C ALA A 198 11.36 3.14 -5.82
N THR A 199 12.10 3.86 -6.68
CA THR A 199 13.31 3.33 -7.32
C THR A 199 14.39 3.02 -6.29
N ALA A 200 14.68 3.95 -5.36
CA ALA A 200 15.69 3.76 -4.33
C ALA A 200 15.31 2.62 -3.36
N ALA A 201 14.02 2.51 -2.99
CA ALA A 201 13.53 1.40 -2.16
C ALA A 201 13.72 0.04 -2.85
N LEU A 202 13.51 -0.05 -4.16
CA LEU A 202 13.79 -1.27 -4.93
C LEU A 202 15.30 -1.55 -5.04
N GLU A 203 16.14 -0.54 -5.21
CA GLU A 203 17.60 -0.72 -5.19
C GLU A 203 18.09 -1.25 -3.84
N GLU A 204 17.62 -0.67 -2.74
CA GLU A 204 17.91 -1.16 -1.40
C GLU A 204 17.47 -2.62 -1.25
N LEU A 205 16.22 -2.93 -1.63
CA LEU A 205 15.70 -4.29 -1.62
C LEU A 205 16.55 -5.29 -2.44
N PHE A 206 17.02 -4.87 -3.62
CA PHE A 206 17.84 -5.71 -4.52
C PHE A 206 19.31 -5.83 -4.13
N THR A 207 19.81 -4.94 -3.27
CA THR A 207 21.22 -4.94 -2.86
C THR A 207 21.43 -5.31 -1.39
N ALA A 208 20.40 -5.25 -0.54
CA ALA A 208 20.47 -5.53 0.89
C ALA A 208 21.02 -6.93 1.19
N ALA A 209 21.98 -7.06 2.11
CA ALA A 209 22.65 -8.31 2.41
C ALA A 209 21.72 -9.39 3.00
N ASP A 210 20.71 -8.98 3.77
CA ASP A 210 19.83 -9.88 4.56
C ASP A 210 18.65 -10.47 3.79
N SER A 211 18.62 -10.27 2.48
CA SER A 211 17.46 -10.53 1.65
C SER A 211 17.35 -12.00 1.22
N ALA A 212 16.90 -12.84 2.15
CA ALA A 212 16.51 -14.22 1.92
C ALA A 212 17.64 -15.17 1.49
N SER A 213 18.77 -15.15 2.21
CA SER A 213 19.75 -16.25 2.21
C SER A 213 19.28 -17.45 3.07
N GLY A 214 18.09 -17.37 3.67
CA GLY A 214 17.50 -18.49 4.42
C GLY A 214 16.86 -19.51 3.48
N SER A 215 17.16 -20.79 3.70
CA SER A 215 16.57 -21.95 2.99
C SER A 215 15.05 -22.14 3.21
N GLY A 216 14.35 -21.13 3.75
CA GLY A 216 12.98 -21.23 4.24
C GLY A 216 11.97 -20.34 3.49
N ILE A 217 10.70 -20.72 3.58
CA ILE A 217 9.57 -19.90 3.12
C ILE A 217 9.59 -18.57 3.86
N ILE A 218 9.32 -17.48 3.15
CA ILE A 218 9.24 -16.13 3.73
C ILE A 218 7.91 -16.01 4.48
N THR A 219 7.98 -15.72 5.77
CA THR A 219 6.79 -15.64 6.64
C THR A 219 6.56 -14.24 7.23
N VAL A 220 7.55 -13.36 7.19
CA VAL A 220 7.44 -12.00 7.72
C VAL A 220 6.51 -11.17 6.81
N PRO A 221 5.35 -10.68 7.30
CA PRO A 221 4.35 -10.01 6.47
C PRO A 221 4.88 -8.79 5.72
N GLU A 222 5.69 -7.96 6.38
CA GLU A 222 6.31 -6.78 5.76
C GLU A 222 7.24 -7.19 4.61
N ARG A 223 8.04 -8.24 4.82
CA ARG A 223 8.94 -8.77 3.80
C ARG A 223 8.19 -9.38 2.62
N LEU A 224 7.09 -10.08 2.89
CA LEU A 224 6.19 -10.58 1.85
C LEU A 224 5.60 -9.44 1.03
N ALA A 225 5.21 -8.34 1.67
CA ALA A 225 4.66 -7.18 0.99
C ALA A 225 5.69 -6.52 0.04
N GLU A 226 6.93 -6.34 0.51
CA GLU A 226 8.04 -5.81 -0.29
C GLU A 226 8.32 -6.67 -1.52
N ILE A 227 8.56 -7.96 -1.31
CA ILE A 227 8.91 -8.91 -2.37
C ILE A 227 7.76 -9.05 -3.36
N THR A 228 6.52 -9.16 -2.87
CA THR A 228 5.35 -9.24 -3.75
C THR A 228 5.24 -7.98 -4.59
N SER A 229 5.41 -6.78 -4.01
CA SER A 229 5.38 -5.54 -4.79
C SER A 229 6.48 -5.48 -5.86
N ALA A 230 7.68 -5.97 -5.57
CA ALA A 230 8.78 -6.03 -6.52
C ALA A 230 8.51 -7.02 -7.67
N LEU A 231 7.89 -8.17 -7.37
CA LEU A 231 7.45 -9.12 -8.39
C LEU A 231 6.33 -8.53 -9.26
N LEU A 232 5.36 -7.81 -8.69
CA LEU A 232 4.35 -7.09 -9.48
C LEU A 232 5.00 -6.05 -10.42
N VAL A 233 6.00 -5.33 -9.92
CA VAL A 233 6.80 -4.37 -10.72
C VAL A 233 7.53 -5.08 -11.87
N ARG A 234 8.03 -6.31 -11.67
CA ARG A 234 8.63 -7.15 -12.72
C ARG A 234 7.58 -7.57 -13.75
N GLU A 235 6.50 -8.23 -13.31
CA GLU A 235 5.51 -8.86 -14.20
C GLU A 235 4.73 -7.86 -15.06
N THR A 236 4.51 -6.65 -14.55
CA THR A 236 3.81 -5.59 -15.31
C THR A 236 4.75 -4.77 -16.20
N GLY A 237 6.05 -5.08 -16.20
CA GLY A 237 7.06 -4.37 -17.00
C GLY A 237 7.53 -3.03 -16.43
N VAL A 238 6.99 -2.57 -15.30
CA VAL A 238 7.41 -1.31 -14.63
C VAL A 238 8.91 -1.28 -14.39
N LEU A 239 9.51 -2.42 -14.02
CA LEU A 239 10.94 -2.54 -13.73
C LEU A 239 11.84 -1.99 -14.85
N ARG A 240 11.42 -2.13 -16.12
CA ARG A 240 12.17 -1.68 -17.31
C ARG A 240 12.23 -0.16 -17.44
N HIS A 241 11.34 0.54 -16.75
CA HIS A 241 11.22 1.99 -16.78
C HIS A 241 11.86 2.68 -15.57
N LEU A 242 12.39 1.90 -14.62
CA LEU A 242 13.06 2.42 -13.44
C LEU A 242 14.55 2.62 -13.72
N ALA A 243 15.08 3.79 -13.33
CA ALA A 243 16.49 4.13 -13.44
C ALA A 243 17.32 3.47 -12.32
N LEU A 244 17.42 2.14 -12.34
CA LEU A 244 18.21 1.35 -11.40
C LEU A 244 19.69 1.30 -11.82
N SER A 245 20.60 1.26 -10.85
CA SER A 245 22.01 0.99 -11.06
C SER A 245 22.22 -0.40 -11.68
N LYS A 246 23.30 -0.55 -12.46
CA LYS A 246 23.62 -1.84 -13.13
C LYS A 246 23.76 -3.00 -12.14
N GLN A 247 24.30 -2.71 -10.95
CA GLN A 247 24.41 -3.71 -9.88
C GLN A 247 23.03 -4.13 -9.37
N ALA A 248 22.16 -3.17 -9.04
CA ALA A 248 20.82 -3.45 -8.55
C ALA A 248 19.98 -4.21 -9.59
N GLN A 249 20.12 -3.91 -10.89
CA GLN A 249 19.45 -4.66 -11.95
C GLN A 249 19.87 -6.13 -11.98
N ARG A 250 21.18 -6.42 -11.94
CA ARG A 250 21.70 -7.80 -11.97
C ARG A 250 21.31 -8.59 -10.73
N GLN A 251 21.47 -7.98 -9.56
CA GLN A 251 21.10 -8.63 -8.29
C GLN A 251 19.58 -8.80 -8.18
N GLY A 252 18.81 -7.80 -8.63
CA GLY A 252 17.36 -7.85 -8.66
C GLY A 252 16.82 -8.99 -9.51
N GLU A 253 17.34 -9.18 -10.72
CA GLU A 253 16.91 -10.28 -11.61
C GLU A 253 17.12 -11.66 -10.95
N PHE A 254 18.31 -11.88 -10.38
CA PHE A 254 18.64 -13.11 -9.66
C PHE A 254 17.74 -13.32 -8.44
N ARG A 255 17.52 -12.26 -7.65
CA ARG A 255 16.71 -12.29 -6.42
C ARG A 255 15.24 -12.51 -6.69
N LEU A 256 14.66 -11.81 -7.65
CA LEU A 256 13.25 -11.95 -8.01
C LEU A 256 12.94 -13.38 -8.45
N SER A 257 13.83 -13.98 -9.26
CA SER A 257 13.72 -15.38 -9.67
C SER A 257 13.77 -16.33 -8.47
N SER A 258 14.66 -16.05 -7.50
CA SER A 258 14.82 -16.89 -6.31
C SER A 258 13.63 -16.75 -5.34
N TRP A 259 13.18 -15.51 -5.07
CA TRP A 259 12.12 -15.21 -4.11
C TRP A 259 10.76 -15.76 -4.52
N GLU A 260 10.47 -15.84 -5.81
CA GLU A 260 9.21 -16.40 -6.29
C GLU A 260 8.97 -17.81 -5.75
N SER A 261 10.01 -18.65 -5.68
CA SER A 261 9.91 -20.00 -5.11
C SER A 261 9.65 -19.99 -3.59
N LEU A 262 10.08 -18.95 -2.89
CA LEU A 262 10.01 -18.81 -1.43
C LEU A 262 8.70 -18.17 -0.94
N LEU A 263 7.87 -17.68 -1.85
CA LEU A 263 6.56 -17.11 -1.50
C LEU A 263 5.56 -18.21 -1.08
N PRO A 264 4.65 -17.90 -0.14
CA PRO A 264 3.46 -18.71 0.12
C PRO A 264 2.67 -19.00 -1.16
N GLY A 265 2.07 -20.20 -1.24
CA GLY A 265 1.42 -20.70 -2.47
C GLY A 265 0.34 -19.76 -3.04
N ALA A 266 -0.43 -19.08 -2.20
CA ALA A 266 -1.43 -18.11 -2.63
C ALA A 266 -0.81 -16.88 -3.32
N LEU A 267 0.28 -16.34 -2.79
CA LEU A 267 1.01 -15.21 -3.39
C LEU A 267 1.70 -15.64 -4.69
N ARG A 268 2.29 -16.85 -4.73
CA ARG A 268 2.84 -17.40 -5.99
C ARG A 268 1.79 -17.52 -7.08
N SER A 269 0.62 -18.06 -6.74
CA SER A 269 -0.49 -18.21 -7.69
C SER A 269 -0.97 -16.86 -8.21
N LEU A 270 -1.03 -15.85 -7.34
CA LEU A 270 -1.35 -14.46 -7.72
C LEU A 270 -0.33 -13.86 -8.68
N VAL A 271 0.96 -13.98 -8.38
CA VAL A 271 2.02 -13.47 -9.26
C VAL A 271 1.99 -14.19 -10.61
N ALA A 272 1.80 -15.51 -10.63
CA ALA A 272 1.72 -16.30 -11.85
C ALA A 272 0.49 -15.93 -12.72
N GLU A 273 -0.66 -15.66 -12.11
CA GLU A 273 -1.85 -15.24 -12.85
C GLU A 273 -1.66 -13.86 -13.49
N ILE A 274 -0.99 -12.93 -12.78
CA ILE A 274 -0.65 -11.60 -13.31
C ILE A 274 0.36 -11.72 -14.46
N ALA A 275 1.40 -12.55 -14.30
CA ALA A 275 2.37 -12.83 -15.36
C ALA A 275 1.67 -13.36 -16.62
N THR A 276 0.73 -14.30 -16.44
CA THR A 276 -0.08 -14.87 -17.53
C THR A 276 -0.94 -13.81 -18.22
N ALA A 277 -1.64 -12.97 -17.45
CA ALA A 277 -2.47 -11.89 -17.99
C ALA A 277 -1.65 -10.82 -18.74
N CYS A 278 -0.45 -10.48 -18.25
CA CYS A 278 0.49 -9.60 -18.94
C CYS A 278 0.98 -10.20 -20.27
N GLY A 279 1.29 -11.51 -20.29
CA GLY A 279 1.72 -12.23 -21.49
C GLY A 279 0.68 -12.25 -22.60
N VAL A 280 -0.61 -12.37 -22.26
CA VAL A 280 -1.73 -12.28 -23.22
C VAL A 280 -1.84 -10.88 -23.80
N SER A 281 -1.68 -9.85 -22.96
CA SER A 281 -1.78 -8.44 -23.34
C SER A 281 -0.61 -7.96 -24.23
N GLY A 282 0.50 -8.69 -24.23
CA GLY A 282 1.71 -8.40 -25.02
C GLY A 282 1.69 -8.93 -26.46
N THR A 283 0.62 -9.58 -26.90
CA THR A 283 0.47 -9.95 -28.32
C THR A 283 -0.09 -8.76 -29.10
N PRO A 284 0.72 -8.06 -29.94
CA PRO A 284 0.16 -7.06 -30.82
C PRO A 284 -0.77 -7.79 -31.80
N SER A 285 -2.06 -7.49 -31.70
CA SER A 285 -3.02 -7.72 -32.79
C SER A 285 -2.46 -7.04 -34.03
N ARG A 286 -1.77 -7.79 -34.90
CA ARG A 286 -1.49 -7.39 -36.28
C ARG A 286 -2.84 -7.14 -36.95
N ARG A 287 -3.17 -5.86 -37.12
CA ARG A 287 -4.08 -5.38 -38.15
C ARG A 287 -3.25 -4.56 -39.13
#